data_AF-W4K1L4-F1
#
_entry.id   AF-W4K1L4-F1
#
_cell.length_a   1.000
_cell.length_b   1.000
_cell.length_c   1.000
_cell.angle_alpha   90.00
_cell.angle_beta   90.00
_cell.angle_gamma   90.00
#
_symmetry.space_group_name_H-M   'P 1'
#
loop_
_entity.id
_entity.type
_entity.pdbx_description
1 polymer ?
#
loop_
_entity_poly.entity_id
_entity_poly.type
_entity_poly.pdbx_seq_one_letter_code
_entity_poly.pdbx_strand_id
1 'polypeptide(L)'
;MQTATAFLAPPPLPTEAHGDPLRSSVGQLLKKAYALPCSTAAQAFAQLVQPSARFQLALDALLPLLDSPRTELSQRILVSYILYSLYAPHPIAINPFKSALYDTFMKEKNAAAQATSNGAVGENEQLVWVLWKVLKGDGNDIGPYSPSTLARSPLPPKLRATNLTLDEGILPESNSFDADALPSIIVEGVTHNSPHIPSNGVRTPIGPRVRTPVSNGSFQSPVTPEEDLRTQMLSQGMTLLLAARTRVLTLSEQRLVVPLVHQLTFPPIVTSIDLPPLIAHNPTLAHPLSVALLSQPPTKANPHGPITYLDVLARLPPSLPSFDLLGRLLRDTTTIMDVITGGRTTVADIVRADVLGRFIHESIQWLDKAESEGREGLISDDRFEKGLQNLCRFYNSLIKLGVVDPSSDADSTEMAHFTLRNSRFEEANALYRALALVRF
;
A
#
# COMPACT_ATOMS: atom_id res chain seq x y z
N MET A 1 -40.98 -6.80 -79.52
CA MET A 1 -41.66 -7.15 -78.26
C MET A 1 -41.25 -8.57 -77.89
N GLN A 2 -40.33 -8.71 -76.94
CA GLN A 2 -39.96 -10.01 -76.35
C GLN A 2 -39.74 -9.79 -74.86
N THR A 3 -40.50 -10.52 -74.06
CA THR A 3 -40.45 -10.59 -72.60
C THR A 3 -39.36 -11.55 -72.15
N ALA A 4 -38.45 -11.09 -71.29
CA ALA A 4 -37.48 -11.94 -70.59
C ALA A 4 -37.78 -11.92 -69.09
N THR A 5 -38.10 -13.09 -68.56
CA THR A 5 -38.28 -13.41 -67.14
C THR A 5 -36.92 -13.61 -66.47
N ALA A 6 -36.61 -12.81 -65.45
CA ALA A 6 -35.40 -12.95 -64.64
C ALA A 6 -35.72 -13.72 -63.34
N PHE A 7 -34.99 -14.81 -63.11
CA PHE A 7 -34.99 -15.59 -61.87
C PHE A 7 -34.20 -14.85 -60.78
N LEU A 8 -34.81 -14.69 -59.59
CA LEU A 8 -34.16 -14.24 -58.36
C LEU A 8 -33.39 -15.40 -57.71
N ALA A 9 -32.09 -15.18 -57.44
CA ALA A 9 -31.29 -16.07 -56.60
C ALA A 9 -31.41 -15.65 -55.11
N PRO A 10 -31.39 -16.60 -54.16
CA PRO A 10 -31.47 -16.30 -52.73
C PRO A 10 -30.12 -15.81 -52.16
N PRO A 11 -30.13 -15.02 -51.06
CA PRO A 11 -28.91 -14.50 -50.46
C PRO A 11 -28.12 -15.59 -49.71
N PRO A 12 -26.79 -15.47 -49.61
CA PRO A 12 -25.96 -16.44 -48.90
C PRO A 12 -26.15 -16.32 -47.37
N LEU A 13 -26.18 -17.47 -46.71
CA LEU A 13 -26.20 -17.63 -45.26
C LEU A 13 -24.91 -17.08 -44.60
N PRO A 14 -24.99 -16.58 -43.35
CA PRO A 14 -23.83 -16.04 -42.64
C PRO A 14 -22.84 -17.17 -42.31
N THR A 15 -21.61 -17.00 -42.80
CA THR A 15 -20.45 -17.82 -42.50
C THR A 15 -20.11 -17.84 -41.01
N GLU A 16 -19.83 -19.05 -40.51
CA GLU A 16 -19.39 -19.35 -39.15
C GLU A 16 -18.21 -18.49 -38.68
N ALA A 17 -18.27 -18.14 -37.39
CA ALA A 17 -17.35 -17.28 -36.67
C ALA A 17 -15.88 -17.72 -36.83
N HIS A 18 -15.09 -16.90 -37.54
CA HIS A 18 -13.64 -16.97 -37.48
C HIS A 18 -13.20 -16.69 -36.03
N GLY A 19 -12.67 -17.72 -35.37
CA GLY A 19 -12.12 -17.59 -34.02
C GLY A 19 -11.02 -16.52 -33.99
N ASP A 20 -11.13 -15.61 -33.01
CA ASP A 20 -10.17 -14.53 -32.81
C ASP A 20 -8.76 -15.12 -32.62
N PRO A 21 -7.77 -14.80 -33.49
CA PRO A 21 -6.42 -15.37 -33.44
C PRO A 21 -5.72 -15.12 -32.11
N LEU A 22 -6.13 -14.07 -31.38
CA LEU A 22 -5.65 -13.79 -30.03
C LEU A 22 -6.05 -14.89 -29.05
N ARG A 23 -7.31 -15.35 -29.09
CA ARG A 23 -7.82 -16.41 -28.20
C ARG A 23 -7.10 -17.73 -28.45
N SER A 24 -6.84 -18.08 -29.71
CA SER A 24 -6.04 -19.26 -30.05
C SER A 24 -4.61 -19.15 -29.50
N SER A 25 -3.99 -17.97 -29.61
CA SER A 25 -2.63 -17.74 -29.11
C SER A 25 -2.56 -17.85 -27.59
N VAL A 26 -3.55 -17.31 -26.88
CA VAL A 26 -3.65 -17.41 -25.41
C VAL A 26 -3.91 -18.85 -24.99
N GLY A 27 -4.78 -19.58 -25.70
CA GLY A 27 -4.99 -21.00 -25.47
C GLY A 27 -3.72 -21.83 -25.66
N GLN A 28 -2.90 -21.51 -26.66
CA GLN A 28 -1.59 -22.14 -26.86
C GLN A 28 -0.59 -21.79 -25.74
N LEU A 29 -0.58 -20.54 -25.28
CA LEU A 29 0.25 -20.10 -24.15
C LEU A 29 -0.10 -20.89 -22.89
N LEU A 30 -1.38 -20.96 -22.53
CA LEU A 30 -1.84 -21.69 -21.34
C LEU A 30 -1.45 -23.17 -21.39
N LYS A 31 -1.57 -23.82 -22.55
CA LYS A 31 -1.18 -25.22 -22.74
C LYS A 31 0.32 -25.48 -22.50
N LYS A 32 1.18 -24.50 -22.78
CA LYS A 32 2.65 -24.63 -22.62
C LYS A 32 3.14 -24.14 -21.27
N ALA A 33 2.41 -23.23 -20.64
CA ALA A 33 2.85 -22.50 -19.46
C ALA A 33 2.83 -23.32 -18.16
N TYR A 34 2.29 -24.54 -18.13
CA TYR A 34 2.21 -25.36 -16.91
C TYR A 34 3.56 -25.73 -16.29
N ALA A 35 4.62 -25.75 -17.10
CA ALA A 35 5.98 -26.05 -16.66
C ALA A 35 6.80 -24.79 -16.37
N LEU A 36 6.28 -23.60 -16.68
CA LEU A 36 6.97 -22.33 -16.44
C LEU A 36 6.58 -21.77 -15.06
N PRO A 37 7.45 -20.99 -14.40
CA PRO A 37 7.06 -20.21 -13.24
C PRO A 37 5.82 -19.35 -13.54
N CYS A 38 4.90 -19.28 -12.58
CA CYS A 38 3.68 -18.49 -12.68
C CYS A 38 3.95 -17.04 -13.08
N SER A 39 5.00 -16.42 -12.52
CA SER A 39 5.42 -15.04 -12.86
C SER A 39 5.83 -14.90 -14.33
N THR A 40 6.61 -15.85 -14.84
CA THR A 40 7.05 -15.89 -16.25
C THR A 40 5.86 -16.07 -17.19
N ALA A 41 4.91 -16.95 -16.85
CA ALA A 41 3.72 -17.18 -17.64
C ALA A 41 2.79 -15.95 -17.66
N ALA A 42 2.61 -15.29 -16.52
CA ALA A 42 1.87 -14.04 -16.42
C ALA A 42 2.52 -12.91 -17.24
N GLN A 43 3.84 -12.80 -17.20
CA GLN A 43 4.58 -11.83 -18.02
C GLN A 43 4.41 -12.11 -19.51
N ALA A 44 4.50 -13.38 -19.93
CA ALA A 44 4.26 -13.77 -21.32
C ALA A 44 2.83 -13.45 -21.77
N PHE A 45 1.83 -13.66 -20.91
CA PHE A 45 0.46 -13.24 -21.16
C PHE A 45 0.34 -11.72 -21.34
N ALA A 46 0.96 -10.95 -20.44
CA ALA A 46 0.96 -9.49 -20.51
C ALA A 46 1.66 -8.96 -21.77
N GLN A 47 2.70 -9.63 -22.26
CA GLN A 47 3.37 -9.28 -23.52
C GLN A 47 2.55 -9.65 -24.75
N LEU A 48 1.82 -10.77 -24.70
CA LEU A 48 0.98 -11.24 -25.81
C LEU A 48 -0.29 -10.39 -25.98
N VAL A 49 -0.87 -9.92 -24.87
CA VAL A 49 -2.18 -9.26 -24.85
C VAL A 49 -2.02 -7.77 -24.57
N GLN A 50 -2.51 -6.94 -25.49
CA GLN A 50 -2.50 -5.48 -25.33
C GLN A 50 -3.24 -5.04 -24.06
N PRO A 51 -2.75 -4.02 -23.32
CA PRO A 51 -3.34 -3.59 -22.05
C PRO A 51 -4.86 -3.35 -22.11
N SER A 52 -5.37 -2.73 -23.18
CA SER A 52 -6.79 -2.44 -23.39
C SER A 52 -7.67 -3.69 -23.55
N ALA A 53 -7.11 -4.81 -24.02
CA ALA A 53 -7.84 -6.05 -24.26
C ALA A 53 -7.74 -7.06 -23.10
N ARG A 54 -6.84 -6.86 -22.14
CA ARG A 54 -6.56 -7.82 -21.05
C ARG A 54 -7.79 -8.12 -20.20
N PHE A 55 -8.57 -7.09 -19.85
CA PHE A 55 -9.76 -7.26 -19.02
C PHE A 55 -10.84 -8.07 -19.74
N GLN A 56 -11.17 -7.70 -20.98
CA GLN A 56 -12.16 -8.42 -21.78
C GLN A 56 -11.75 -9.88 -22.02
N LEU A 57 -10.48 -10.11 -22.36
CA LEU A 57 -9.97 -11.46 -22.55
C LEU A 57 -9.99 -12.29 -21.26
N ALA A 58 -9.71 -11.66 -20.12
CA ALA A 58 -9.82 -12.32 -18.82
C ALA A 58 -11.26 -12.75 -18.51
N LEU A 59 -12.26 -11.91 -18.84
CA LEU A 59 -13.68 -12.27 -18.71
C LEU A 59 -14.08 -13.41 -19.66
N ASP A 60 -13.70 -13.31 -20.93
CA ASP A 60 -14.21 -14.21 -21.97
C ASP A 60 -13.49 -15.56 -22.01
N ALA A 61 -12.21 -15.61 -21.64
CA ALA A 61 -11.36 -16.77 -21.85
C ALA A 61 -10.77 -17.34 -20.55
N LEU A 62 -10.42 -16.49 -19.57
CA LEU A 62 -9.75 -16.96 -18.35
C LEU A 62 -10.75 -17.37 -17.27
N LEU A 63 -11.74 -16.52 -16.93
CA LEU A 63 -12.75 -16.85 -15.92
C LEU A 63 -13.48 -18.18 -16.18
N PRO A 64 -13.94 -18.50 -17.42
CA PRO A 64 -14.58 -19.79 -17.69
C PRO A 64 -13.67 -20.99 -17.40
N LEU A 65 -12.34 -20.84 -17.57
CA LEU A 65 -11.39 -21.89 -17.26
C LEU A 65 -11.23 -22.08 -15.74
N LEU A 66 -11.30 -20.99 -14.97
CA LEU A 66 -11.25 -21.04 -13.50
C LEU A 66 -12.47 -21.73 -12.90
N ASP A 67 -13.67 -21.44 -13.42
CA ASP A 67 -14.94 -21.95 -12.89
C ASP A 67 -15.28 -23.38 -13.35
N SER A 68 -14.73 -23.80 -14.48
CA SER A 68 -14.99 -25.12 -15.06
C SER A 68 -14.28 -26.23 -14.25
N PRO A 69 -15.03 -27.18 -13.66
CA PRO A 69 -14.44 -28.31 -12.93
C PRO A 69 -13.75 -29.33 -13.86
N ARG A 70 -13.98 -29.24 -15.17
CA ARG A 70 -13.34 -30.11 -16.17
C ARG A 70 -11.92 -29.64 -16.53
N THR A 71 -11.57 -28.43 -16.16
CA THR A 71 -10.26 -27.84 -16.42
C THR A 71 -9.22 -28.45 -15.48
N GLU A 72 -8.05 -28.78 -16.00
CA GLU A 72 -6.95 -29.32 -15.18
C GLU A 72 -6.56 -28.38 -14.03
N LEU A 73 -6.25 -28.94 -12.86
CA LEU A 73 -5.88 -28.20 -11.66
C LEU A 73 -4.74 -27.19 -11.91
N SER A 74 -3.68 -27.64 -12.59
CA SER A 74 -2.54 -26.79 -12.97
C SER A 74 -2.97 -25.58 -13.81
N GLN A 75 -3.95 -25.75 -14.68
CA GLN A 75 -4.47 -24.66 -15.52
C GLN A 75 -5.31 -23.67 -14.71
N ARG A 76 -6.12 -24.17 -13.77
CA ARG A 76 -6.89 -23.32 -12.84
C ARG A 76 -5.98 -22.50 -11.93
N ILE A 77 -4.89 -23.10 -11.43
CA ILE A 77 -3.83 -22.41 -10.66
C ILE A 77 -3.15 -21.32 -11.50
N LEU A 78 -2.81 -21.63 -12.75
CA LEU A 78 -2.18 -20.64 -13.63
C LEU A 78 -3.12 -19.46 -13.90
N VAL A 79 -4.39 -19.75 -14.21
CA VAL A 79 -5.41 -18.75 -14.49
C VAL A 79 -5.65 -17.84 -13.28
N SER A 80 -5.77 -18.40 -12.07
CA SER A 80 -5.96 -17.59 -10.86
C SER A 80 -4.79 -16.65 -10.62
N TYR A 81 -3.56 -17.12 -10.84
CA TYR A 81 -2.36 -16.28 -10.75
C TYR A 81 -2.33 -15.18 -11.82
N ILE A 82 -2.71 -15.48 -13.08
CA ILE A 82 -2.78 -14.47 -14.13
C ILE A 82 -3.78 -13.36 -13.76
N LEU A 83 -5.00 -13.73 -13.34
CA LEU A 83 -6.02 -12.76 -12.91
C LEU A 83 -5.56 -11.87 -11.75
N TYR A 84 -4.81 -12.44 -10.81
CA TYR A 84 -4.12 -11.68 -9.77
C TYR A 84 -3.08 -10.71 -10.34
N SER A 85 -2.16 -11.23 -11.16
CA SER A 85 -0.98 -10.51 -11.66
C SER A 85 -1.33 -9.28 -12.52
N LEU A 86 -2.50 -9.28 -13.16
CA LEU A 86 -2.99 -8.14 -13.94
C LEU A 86 -3.09 -6.85 -13.13
N TYR A 87 -3.24 -6.96 -11.80
CA TYR A 87 -3.36 -5.83 -10.87
C TYR A 87 -2.40 -5.91 -9.67
N ALA A 88 -1.38 -6.79 -9.72
CA ALA A 88 -0.45 -7.00 -8.61
C ALA A 88 0.32 -5.76 -8.09
N PRO A 89 0.55 -4.68 -8.87
CA PRO A 89 1.11 -3.43 -8.32
C PRO A 89 0.20 -2.74 -7.29
N HIS A 90 -1.05 -3.20 -7.16
CA HIS A 90 -2.06 -2.62 -6.30
C HIS A 90 -2.58 -3.63 -5.27
N PRO A 91 -3.11 -3.17 -4.13
CA PRO A 91 -3.73 -4.05 -3.15
C PRO A 91 -4.85 -4.91 -3.77
N ILE A 92 -4.98 -6.16 -3.33
CA ILE A 92 -6.01 -7.10 -3.83
C ILE A 92 -7.44 -6.54 -3.69
N ALA A 93 -7.66 -5.63 -2.75
CA ALA A 93 -8.94 -4.95 -2.52
C ALA A 93 -9.47 -4.19 -3.76
N ILE A 94 -8.61 -3.73 -4.66
CA ILE A 94 -9.02 -3.03 -5.88
C ILE A 94 -8.93 -3.88 -7.16
N ASN A 95 -8.58 -5.17 -7.03
CA ASN A 95 -8.57 -6.08 -8.18
C ASN A 95 -10.02 -6.41 -8.59
N PRO A 96 -10.44 -6.14 -9.83
CA PRO A 96 -11.82 -6.38 -10.27
C PRO A 96 -12.21 -7.86 -10.32
N PHE A 97 -11.24 -8.78 -10.27
CA PHE A 97 -11.46 -10.22 -10.21
C PHE A 97 -11.49 -10.77 -8.79
N LYS A 98 -11.36 -9.93 -7.75
CA LYS A 98 -11.33 -10.37 -6.34
C LYS A 98 -12.58 -11.18 -5.97
N SER A 99 -13.77 -10.72 -6.36
CA SER A 99 -15.03 -11.42 -6.06
C SER A 99 -15.06 -12.80 -6.70
N ALA A 100 -14.74 -12.91 -7.99
CA ALA A 100 -14.68 -14.20 -8.68
C ALA A 100 -13.66 -15.16 -8.04
N LEU A 101 -12.47 -14.67 -7.69
CA LEU A 101 -11.46 -15.47 -7.00
C LEU A 101 -11.93 -15.94 -5.61
N TYR A 102 -12.65 -15.07 -4.88
CA TYR A 102 -13.25 -15.39 -3.58
C TYR A 102 -14.36 -16.43 -3.70
N ASP A 103 -15.25 -16.29 -4.67
CA ASP A 103 -16.34 -17.23 -4.92
C ASP A 103 -15.79 -18.60 -5.30
N THR A 104 -14.78 -18.66 -6.17
CA THR A 104 -14.08 -19.92 -6.48
C THR A 104 -13.42 -20.49 -5.23
N PHE A 105 -12.77 -19.67 -4.39
CA PHE A 105 -12.15 -20.12 -3.14
C PHE A 105 -13.18 -20.78 -2.21
N MET A 106 -14.31 -20.12 -1.97
CA MET A 106 -15.36 -20.64 -1.09
C MET A 106 -15.97 -21.94 -1.64
N LYS A 107 -16.23 -21.99 -2.94
CA LYS A 107 -16.75 -23.19 -3.62
C LYS A 107 -15.79 -24.38 -3.47
N GLU A 108 -14.52 -24.19 -3.79
CA GLU A 108 -13.51 -25.26 -3.75
C GLU A 108 -13.16 -25.68 -2.32
N LYS A 109 -13.12 -24.72 -1.38
CA LYS A 109 -12.94 -25.01 0.05
C LYS A 109 -14.05 -25.90 0.59
N ASN A 110 -15.30 -25.56 0.27
CA ASN A 110 -16.47 -26.33 0.72
C ASN A 110 -16.48 -27.74 0.10
N ALA A 111 -16.11 -27.87 -1.18
CA ALA A 111 -15.97 -29.17 -1.84
C ALA A 111 -14.87 -30.03 -1.17
N ALA A 112 -13.71 -29.44 -0.86
CA ALA A 112 -12.62 -30.13 -0.18
C ALA A 112 -12.98 -30.55 1.26
N ALA A 113 -13.74 -29.71 1.99
CA ALA A 113 -14.24 -30.05 3.31
C ALA A 113 -15.20 -31.25 3.28
N GLN A 114 -16.10 -31.30 2.29
CA GLN A 114 -17.01 -32.45 2.08
C GLN A 114 -16.26 -33.73 1.69
N ALA A 115 -15.23 -33.63 0.84
CA ALA A 115 -14.39 -34.79 0.50
C ALA A 115 -13.67 -35.36 1.73
N THR A 116 -13.17 -34.47 2.61
CA THR A 116 -12.50 -34.86 3.86
C THR A 116 -13.44 -35.60 4.80
N SER A 117 -14.71 -35.18 4.92
CA SER A 117 -15.70 -35.91 5.74
C SER A 117 -15.99 -37.32 5.22
N ASN A 118 -15.76 -37.58 3.93
CA ASN A 118 -15.91 -38.89 3.31
C ASN A 118 -14.63 -39.74 3.37
N GLY A 119 -13.58 -39.26 4.08
CA GLY A 119 -12.28 -39.93 4.19
C GLY A 119 -11.41 -39.85 2.94
N ALA A 120 -11.81 -39.05 1.93
CA ALA A 120 -11.03 -38.81 0.73
C ALA A 120 -10.19 -37.53 0.87
N VAL A 121 -8.99 -37.52 0.28
CA VAL A 121 -8.18 -36.30 0.15
C VAL A 121 -8.77 -35.45 -0.96
N GLY A 122 -9.03 -34.16 -0.69
CA GLY A 122 -9.58 -33.26 -1.69
C GLY A 122 -8.59 -33.05 -2.84
N GLU A 123 -8.98 -33.38 -4.07
CA GLU A 123 -8.13 -33.22 -5.26
C GLU A 123 -7.79 -31.75 -5.57
N ASN A 124 -8.56 -30.80 -5.02
CA ASN A 124 -8.42 -29.38 -5.29
C ASN A 124 -7.82 -28.58 -4.12
N GLU A 125 -7.25 -29.23 -3.09
CA GLU A 125 -6.67 -28.52 -1.93
C GLU A 125 -5.58 -27.51 -2.34
N GLN A 126 -4.77 -27.84 -3.33
CA GLN A 126 -3.71 -26.98 -3.86
C GLN A 126 -4.28 -25.69 -4.47
N LEU A 127 -5.41 -25.76 -5.18
CA LEU A 127 -6.07 -24.57 -5.73
C LEU A 127 -6.63 -23.69 -4.61
N VAL A 128 -7.21 -24.29 -3.57
CA VAL A 128 -7.73 -23.56 -2.41
C VAL A 128 -6.60 -22.78 -1.72
N TRP A 129 -5.43 -23.41 -1.54
CA TRP A 129 -4.26 -22.76 -0.96
C TRP A 129 -3.73 -21.60 -1.84
N VAL A 130 -3.65 -21.79 -3.16
CA VAL A 130 -3.25 -20.74 -4.11
C VAL A 130 -4.21 -19.55 -4.04
N LEU A 131 -5.51 -19.78 -4.08
CA LEU A 131 -6.52 -18.73 -4.01
C LEU A 131 -6.46 -18.00 -2.67
N TRP A 132 -6.26 -18.72 -1.56
CA TRP A 132 -6.09 -18.12 -0.24
C TRP A 132 -4.87 -17.19 -0.16
N LYS A 133 -3.71 -17.63 -0.68
CA LYS A 133 -2.49 -16.80 -0.76
C LYS A 133 -2.71 -15.53 -1.59
N VAL A 134 -3.34 -15.66 -2.75
CA VAL A 134 -3.71 -14.51 -3.61
C VAL A 134 -4.64 -13.54 -2.87
N LEU A 135 -5.69 -14.05 -2.23
CA LEU A 135 -6.72 -13.24 -1.55
C LEU A 135 -6.19 -12.57 -0.27
N LYS A 136 -5.17 -13.13 0.38
CA LYS A 136 -4.44 -12.49 1.49
C LYS A 136 -3.47 -11.39 1.05
N GLY A 137 -3.19 -11.28 -0.25
CA GLY A 137 -2.22 -10.32 -0.80
C GLY A 137 -0.80 -10.89 -0.96
N ASP A 138 -0.58 -12.15 -0.57
CA ASP A 138 0.70 -12.86 -0.65
C ASP A 138 0.88 -13.59 -2.00
N GLY A 139 0.21 -13.11 -3.06
CA GLY A 139 0.26 -13.75 -4.37
C GLY A 139 1.67 -13.82 -4.96
N ASN A 140 2.56 -12.89 -4.58
CA ASN A 140 3.96 -12.87 -5.03
C ASN A 140 4.74 -14.14 -4.64
N ASP A 141 4.40 -14.79 -3.53
CA ASP A 141 5.03 -16.05 -3.10
C ASP A 141 4.82 -17.19 -4.10
N ILE A 142 3.75 -17.13 -4.90
CA ILE A 142 3.40 -18.15 -5.89
C ILE A 142 4.23 -18.01 -7.16
N GLY A 143 4.69 -16.79 -7.48
CA GLY A 143 5.32 -16.44 -8.76
C GLY A 143 6.48 -17.34 -9.19
N PRO A 144 7.44 -17.69 -8.31
CA PRO A 144 8.59 -18.52 -8.65
C PRO A 144 8.27 -19.98 -9.00
N TYR A 145 7.09 -20.48 -8.62
CA TYR A 145 6.73 -21.90 -8.77
C TYR A 145 5.93 -22.14 -10.04
N SER A 146 6.07 -23.33 -10.64
CA SER A 146 5.26 -23.72 -11.79
C SER A 146 3.88 -24.22 -11.35
N PRO A 147 2.80 -23.99 -12.14
CA PRO A 147 1.47 -24.50 -11.81
C PRO A 147 1.43 -26.02 -11.62
N SER A 148 2.19 -26.77 -12.43
CA SER A 148 2.27 -28.23 -12.32
C SER A 148 2.99 -28.71 -11.06
N THR A 149 4.01 -27.99 -10.61
CA THR A 149 4.68 -28.24 -9.33
C THR A 149 3.73 -27.98 -8.17
N LEU A 150 3.02 -26.85 -8.20
CA LEU A 150 2.05 -26.47 -7.16
C LEU A 150 0.92 -27.49 -7.05
N ALA A 151 0.37 -27.93 -8.19
CA ALA A 151 -0.70 -28.92 -8.26
C ALA A 151 -0.32 -30.29 -7.65
N ARG A 152 0.98 -30.65 -7.65
CA ARG A 152 1.48 -31.94 -7.14
C ARG A 152 2.09 -31.84 -5.74
N SER A 153 2.36 -30.64 -5.27
CA SER A 153 3.03 -30.44 -3.99
C SER A 153 2.10 -30.85 -2.83
N PRO A 154 2.54 -31.73 -1.92
CA PRO A 154 1.73 -32.09 -0.77
C PRO A 154 1.62 -30.89 0.18
N LEU A 155 0.39 -30.55 0.58
CA LEU A 155 0.17 -29.47 1.53
C LEU A 155 0.36 -29.97 2.97
N PRO A 156 1.11 -29.23 3.81
CA PRO A 156 1.14 -29.46 5.26
C PRO A 156 -0.27 -29.48 5.85
N PRO A 157 -0.55 -30.25 6.92
CA PRO A 157 -1.88 -30.36 7.51
C PRO A 157 -2.53 -29.02 7.86
N LYS A 158 -1.74 -28.02 8.28
CA LYS A 158 -2.21 -26.66 8.61
C LYS A 158 -2.67 -25.85 7.40
N LEU A 159 -2.16 -26.16 6.20
CA LEU A 159 -2.49 -25.48 4.94
C LEU A 159 -3.62 -26.18 4.17
N ARG A 160 -4.24 -27.21 4.76
CA ARG A 160 -5.41 -27.87 4.17
C ARG A 160 -6.60 -26.94 4.16
N ALA A 161 -7.47 -27.13 3.17
CA ALA A 161 -8.65 -26.31 2.92
C ALA A 161 -9.52 -26.05 4.17
N THR A 162 -9.65 -27.03 5.07
CA THR A 162 -10.44 -26.91 6.31
C THR A 162 -9.89 -25.87 7.29
N ASN A 163 -8.58 -25.62 7.25
CA ASN A 163 -7.87 -24.74 8.17
C ASN A 163 -7.66 -23.32 7.61
N LEU A 164 -7.95 -23.11 6.33
CA LEU A 164 -7.75 -21.82 5.67
C LEU A 164 -8.99 -20.94 5.85
N THR A 165 -8.84 -19.82 6.56
CA THR A 165 -9.87 -18.78 6.70
C THR A 165 -9.40 -17.48 6.07
N LEU A 166 -10.35 -16.73 5.52
CA LEU A 166 -10.17 -15.35 5.07
C LEU A 166 -10.90 -14.45 6.05
N ASP A 167 -10.28 -13.33 6.41
CA ASP A 167 -10.93 -12.34 7.26
C ASP A 167 -11.94 -11.59 6.38
N GLU A 168 -13.23 -11.85 6.60
CA GLU A 168 -14.35 -11.32 5.82
C GLU A 168 -14.52 -9.79 5.91
N GLY A 169 -13.78 -9.12 6.79
CA GLY A 169 -13.96 -7.70 7.14
C GLY A 169 -13.61 -6.65 6.07
N ILE A 170 -13.40 -7.02 4.80
CA ILE A 170 -13.04 -6.08 3.72
C ILE A 170 -13.75 -6.42 2.40
N LEU A 171 -14.96 -6.95 2.44
CA LEU A 171 -15.88 -6.84 1.32
C LEU A 171 -16.89 -5.76 1.70
N PRO A 172 -17.00 -4.64 0.94
CA PRO A 172 -18.18 -3.80 1.08
C PRO A 172 -19.37 -4.73 0.84
N GLU A 173 -20.23 -4.86 1.84
CA GLU A 173 -21.48 -5.60 1.71
C GLU A 173 -22.09 -5.18 0.37
N SER A 174 -22.36 -6.17 -0.48
CA SER A 174 -23.06 -5.98 -1.73
C SER A 174 -24.48 -5.50 -1.39
N ASN A 175 -24.60 -4.21 -1.07
CA ASN A 175 -25.87 -3.54 -0.99
C ASN A 175 -26.46 -3.63 -2.38
N SER A 176 -27.52 -4.41 -2.48
CA SER A 176 -28.46 -4.37 -3.59
C SER A 176 -28.72 -2.92 -3.93
N PHE A 177 -28.33 -2.53 -5.14
CA PHE A 177 -28.63 -1.22 -5.71
C PHE A 177 -30.14 -1.18 -5.98
N ASP A 178 -30.94 -0.90 -4.95
CA ASP A 178 -32.35 -0.53 -5.12
C ASP A 178 -32.38 0.86 -5.75
N ALA A 179 -32.76 0.90 -7.03
CA ALA A 179 -32.71 2.07 -7.89
C ALA A 179 -33.79 3.14 -7.60
N ASP A 180 -34.52 3.06 -6.48
CA ASP A 180 -35.70 3.91 -6.22
C ASP A 180 -35.63 4.78 -4.95
N ALA A 181 -34.45 4.94 -4.33
CA ALA A 181 -34.27 5.84 -3.20
C ALA A 181 -33.23 6.94 -3.47
N LEU A 182 -33.59 7.92 -4.31
CA LEU A 182 -32.91 9.22 -4.32
C LEU A 182 -33.27 9.99 -3.03
N PRO A 183 -32.33 10.40 -2.18
CA PRO A 183 -32.60 11.41 -1.17
C PRO A 183 -32.59 12.78 -1.85
N SER A 184 -33.74 13.43 -1.82
CA SER A 184 -33.94 14.84 -2.16
C SER A 184 -32.93 15.71 -1.42
N ILE A 185 -32.01 16.31 -2.18
CA ILE A 185 -31.14 17.40 -1.74
C ILE A 185 -32.05 18.61 -1.48
N ILE A 186 -32.38 18.84 -0.21
CA ILE A 186 -32.99 20.08 0.25
C ILE A 186 -31.90 21.14 0.25
N VAL A 187 -32.02 22.08 -0.68
CA VAL A 187 -31.33 23.37 -0.67
C VAL A 187 -31.95 24.20 0.45
N GLU A 188 -31.34 24.18 1.65
CA GLU A 188 -31.71 25.09 2.73
C GLU A 188 -30.94 26.40 2.60
N GLY A 189 -31.69 27.44 2.27
CA GLY A 189 -31.23 28.82 2.18
C GLY A 189 -30.83 29.35 3.54
N VAL A 190 -29.66 29.96 3.56
CA VAL A 190 -29.11 30.79 4.63
C VAL A 190 -30.10 31.88 5.02
N THR A 191 -30.76 31.73 6.17
CA THR A 191 -31.49 32.80 6.83
C THR A 191 -30.64 33.32 7.99
N HIS A 192 -30.19 34.56 7.83
CA HIS A 192 -29.60 35.38 8.88
C HIS A 192 -30.56 35.54 10.05
N ASN A 193 -30.12 35.18 11.26
CA ASN A 193 -30.66 35.75 12.50
C ASN A 193 -29.49 36.01 13.47
N SER A 194 -29.13 37.29 13.61
CA SER A 194 -28.21 37.79 14.61
C SER A 194 -29.01 38.53 15.70
N PRO A 195 -28.70 38.38 16.99
CA PRO A 195 -29.51 38.95 18.05
C PRO A 195 -29.17 40.43 18.33
N HIS A 196 -30.25 41.14 18.68
CA HIS A 196 -30.33 42.52 19.13
C HIS A 196 -29.30 42.94 20.19
N ILE A 197 -28.68 44.12 19.98
CA ILE A 197 -28.14 44.99 21.03
C ILE A 197 -28.78 46.38 20.85
N PRO A 198 -29.27 47.04 21.91
CA PRO A 198 -30.01 48.28 21.78
C PRO A 198 -29.12 49.51 21.59
N SER A 199 -29.69 50.41 20.80
CA SER A 199 -29.37 51.80 20.53
C SER A 199 -28.88 52.63 21.72
N ASN A 200 -27.81 53.41 21.50
CA ASN A 200 -27.73 54.77 22.03
C ASN A 200 -27.09 55.70 20.98
N GLY A 201 -27.82 56.75 20.64
CA GLY A 201 -27.53 57.62 19.51
C GLY A 201 -26.62 58.80 19.86
N VAL A 202 -25.81 59.20 18.88
CA VAL A 202 -25.34 60.58 18.71
C VAL A 202 -25.40 60.90 17.22
N ARG A 203 -26.24 61.88 16.85
CA ARG A 203 -26.34 62.48 15.52
C ARG A 203 -25.24 63.53 15.35
N THR A 204 -24.66 63.64 14.15
CA THR A 204 -24.29 64.85 13.37
C THR A 204 -23.18 64.50 12.33
N PRO A 205 -22.88 65.35 11.32
CA PRO A 205 -23.76 65.73 10.23
C PRO A 205 -23.18 65.37 8.84
N ILE A 206 -24.07 65.48 7.86
CA ILE A 206 -23.93 65.26 6.42
C ILE A 206 -22.67 65.92 5.82
N GLY A 207 -21.80 65.10 5.24
CA GLY A 207 -20.73 65.49 4.32
C GLY A 207 -20.92 64.82 2.95
N PRO A 208 -20.49 65.46 1.84
CA PRO A 208 -20.87 65.06 0.49
C PRO A 208 -20.21 63.73 0.08
N ARG A 209 -21.05 62.81 -0.40
CA ARG A 209 -20.68 61.53 -1.02
C ARG A 209 -19.77 61.78 -2.23
N VAL A 210 -18.48 61.56 -2.05
CA VAL A 210 -17.57 61.23 -3.15
C VAL A 210 -17.81 59.76 -3.51
N ARG A 211 -18.40 59.53 -4.67
CA ARG A 211 -18.54 58.19 -5.26
C ARG A 211 -17.15 57.69 -5.65
N THR A 212 -16.55 56.82 -4.83
CA THR A 212 -15.43 55.99 -5.26
C THR A 212 -15.97 54.89 -6.19
N PRO A 213 -15.42 54.75 -7.41
CA PRO A 213 -15.80 53.67 -8.30
C PRO A 213 -15.26 52.35 -7.74
N VAL A 214 -16.16 51.41 -7.48
CA VAL A 214 -15.85 50.02 -7.16
C VAL A 214 -15.31 49.37 -8.44
N SER A 215 -14.01 49.53 -8.68
CA SER A 215 -13.28 48.76 -9.69
C SER A 215 -12.94 47.41 -9.07
N ASN A 216 -13.82 46.42 -9.26
CA ASN A 216 -13.50 45.00 -9.12
C ASN A 216 -12.69 44.55 -10.35
N GLY A 217 -11.58 45.23 -10.64
CA GLY A 217 -10.57 44.74 -11.55
C GLY A 217 -9.69 43.77 -10.79
N SER A 218 -9.95 42.46 -10.93
CA SER A 218 -8.93 41.45 -10.63
C SER A 218 -7.78 41.69 -11.60
N PHE A 219 -6.82 42.53 -11.21
CA PHE A 219 -5.56 42.67 -11.91
C PHE A 219 -4.86 41.31 -11.84
N GLN A 220 -5.05 40.49 -12.88
CA GLN A 220 -4.17 39.36 -13.13
C GLN A 220 -2.81 39.98 -13.45
N SER A 221 -1.90 39.95 -12.48
CA SER A 221 -0.49 40.24 -12.76
C SER A 221 -0.08 39.37 -13.94
N PRO A 222 0.56 39.95 -14.98
CA PRO A 222 1.05 39.17 -16.10
C PRO A 222 2.03 38.12 -15.57
N VAL A 223 1.73 36.85 -15.79
CA VAL A 223 2.58 35.73 -15.39
C VAL A 223 3.92 35.89 -16.09
N THR A 224 4.99 35.94 -15.28
CA THR A 224 6.36 36.08 -15.79
C THR A 224 6.90 34.70 -16.21
N PRO A 225 7.78 34.62 -17.23
CA PRO A 225 8.36 33.35 -17.66
C PRO A 225 9.14 32.64 -16.53
N GLU A 226 9.65 33.39 -15.56
CA GLU A 226 10.29 32.86 -14.36
C GLU A 226 9.30 32.16 -13.41
N GLU A 227 8.06 32.67 -13.30
CA GLU A 227 6.99 32.02 -12.52
C GLU A 227 6.52 30.74 -13.19
N ASP A 228 6.42 30.73 -14.52
CA ASP A 228 6.08 29.53 -15.29
C ASP A 228 7.12 28.43 -15.08
N LEU A 229 8.42 28.76 -15.14
CA LEU A 229 9.49 27.80 -14.91
C LEU A 229 9.47 27.25 -13.47
N ARG A 230 9.22 28.10 -12.46
CA ARG A 230 9.08 27.64 -11.07
C ARG A 230 7.87 26.72 -10.90
N THR A 231 6.74 27.07 -11.49
CA THR A 231 5.51 26.26 -11.44
C THR A 231 5.72 24.91 -12.12
N GLN A 232 6.42 24.90 -13.26
CA GLN A 232 6.80 23.68 -13.95
C GLN A 232 7.71 22.80 -13.07
N MET A 233 8.77 23.37 -12.48
CA MET A 233 9.66 22.65 -11.57
C MET A 233 8.91 22.07 -10.37
N LEU A 234 7.99 22.83 -9.77
CA LEU A 234 7.19 22.36 -8.65
C LEU A 234 6.29 21.19 -9.08
N SER A 235 5.56 21.32 -10.20
CA SER A 235 4.70 20.25 -10.73
C SER A 235 5.48 18.96 -11.06
N GLN A 236 6.69 19.10 -11.59
CA GLN A 236 7.58 17.97 -11.85
C GLN A 236 8.06 17.35 -10.53
N GLY A 237 8.41 18.17 -9.53
CA GLY A 237 8.75 17.72 -8.18
C GLY A 237 7.61 16.94 -7.52
N MET A 238 6.36 17.41 -7.65
CA MET A 238 5.17 16.71 -7.15
C MET A 238 5.01 15.33 -7.81
N THR A 239 5.15 15.30 -9.14
CA THR A 239 5.06 14.05 -9.91
C THR A 239 6.12 13.04 -9.47
N LEU A 240 7.36 13.50 -9.27
CA LEU A 240 8.46 12.66 -8.81
C LEU A 240 8.26 12.19 -7.36
N LEU A 241 7.74 13.04 -6.48
CA LEU A 241 7.46 12.66 -5.09
C LEU A 241 6.35 11.59 -5.01
N LEU A 242 5.34 11.66 -5.87
CA LEU A 242 4.33 10.60 -5.98
C LEU A 242 4.91 9.31 -6.57
N ALA A 243 5.78 9.41 -7.59
CA ALA A 243 6.47 8.25 -8.14
C ALA A 243 7.37 7.56 -7.10
N ALA A 244 8.02 8.33 -6.22
CA ALA A 244 8.88 7.83 -5.15
C ALA A 244 8.16 6.88 -4.17
N ARG A 245 6.82 6.93 -4.11
CA ARG A 245 6.01 6.00 -3.30
C ARG A 245 6.06 4.57 -3.83
N THR A 246 6.23 4.39 -5.14
CA THR A 246 6.12 3.06 -5.79
C THR A 246 7.44 2.56 -6.34
N ARG A 247 8.45 3.43 -6.45
CA ARG A 247 9.78 3.05 -6.95
C ARG A 247 10.90 3.88 -6.35
N VAL A 248 12.12 3.38 -6.52
CA VAL A 248 13.34 4.14 -6.26
C VAL A 248 13.50 5.24 -7.31
N LEU A 249 13.74 6.47 -6.85
CA LEU A 249 14.11 7.59 -7.71
C LEU A 249 15.59 7.51 -8.08
N THR A 250 15.89 7.86 -9.33
CA THR A 250 17.27 8.01 -9.81
C THR A 250 17.96 9.19 -9.13
N LEU A 251 19.30 9.23 -9.14
CA LEU A 251 20.05 10.32 -8.50
C LEU A 251 19.74 11.70 -9.09
N SER A 252 19.46 11.79 -10.40
CA SER A 252 19.05 13.04 -11.04
C SER A 252 17.67 13.49 -10.56
N GLU A 253 16.72 12.56 -10.44
CA GLU A 253 15.39 12.86 -9.88
C GLU A 253 15.48 13.30 -8.41
N GLN A 254 16.28 12.62 -7.60
CA GLN A 254 16.51 13.01 -6.20
C GLN A 254 17.09 14.44 -6.10
N ARG A 255 18.07 14.78 -6.95
CA ARG A 255 18.66 16.13 -6.99
C ARG A 255 17.64 17.22 -7.35
N LEU A 256 16.61 16.89 -8.12
CA LEU A 256 15.52 17.81 -8.44
C LEU A 256 14.54 17.96 -7.27
N VAL A 257 14.22 16.88 -6.56
CA VAL A 257 13.22 16.87 -5.48
C VAL A 257 13.75 17.47 -4.18
N VAL A 258 14.99 17.18 -3.77
CA VAL A 258 15.54 17.59 -2.46
C VAL A 258 15.40 19.10 -2.18
N PRO A 259 15.76 20.02 -3.10
CA PRO A 259 15.62 21.46 -2.85
C PRO A 259 14.17 21.93 -2.75
N LEU A 260 13.22 21.16 -3.29
CA LEU A 260 11.80 21.49 -3.33
C LEU A 260 11.01 20.90 -2.16
N VAL A 261 11.61 20.06 -1.30
CA VAL A 261 10.91 19.31 -0.24
C VAL A 261 10.01 20.21 0.62
N HIS A 262 10.50 21.36 1.09
CA HIS A 262 9.71 22.28 1.91
C HIS A 262 8.50 22.89 1.17
N GLN A 263 8.62 23.10 -0.15
CA GLN A 263 7.52 23.60 -0.98
C GLN A 263 6.53 22.48 -1.31
N LEU A 264 7.03 21.27 -1.51
CA LEU A 264 6.21 20.09 -1.82
C LEU A 264 5.43 19.56 -0.62
N THR A 265 5.83 19.91 0.60
CA THR A 265 5.08 19.58 1.80
C THR A 265 3.99 20.61 2.11
N PHE A 266 3.99 21.81 1.49
CA PHE A 266 3.00 22.86 1.75
C PHE A 266 2.30 23.30 0.45
N PRO A 267 1.10 22.80 0.14
CA PRO A 267 0.21 21.93 0.94
C PRO A 267 0.70 20.47 1.04
N PRO A 268 0.25 19.70 2.05
CA PRO A 268 0.73 18.34 2.27
C PRO A 268 0.20 17.39 1.18
N ILE A 269 1.05 17.12 0.19
CA ILE A 269 0.80 16.11 -0.86
C ILE A 269 1.05 14.70 -0.31
N VAL A 270 1.97 14.59 0.65
CA VAL A 270 2.36 13.33 1.29
C VAL A 270 1.48 13.10 2.51
N THR A 271 0.72 12.01 2.47
CA THR A 271 -0.07 11.55 3.61
C THR A 271 0.73 10.58 4.47
N SER A 272 0.23 10.28 5.67
CA SER A 272 0.84 9.31 6.58
C SER A 272 1.00 7.91 5.97
N ILE A 273 0.10 7.51 5.07
CA ILE A 273 0.15 6.20 4.40
C ILE A 273 1.29 6.09 3.37
N ASP A 274 1.80 7.23 2.91
CA ASP A 274 2.80 7.32 1.85
C ASP A 274 4.22 7.26 2.41
N LEU A 275 4.37 7.57 3.70
CA LEU A 275 5.66 7.70 4.35
C LEU A 275 6.44 6.36 4.44
N PRO A 276 5.85 5.22 4.85
CA PRO A 276 6.59 3.95 4.91
C PRO A 276 7.22 3.52 3.57
N PRO A 277 6.49 3.48 2.43
CA PRO A 277 7.10 3.09 1.17
C PRO A 277 8.07 4.14 0.64
N LEU A 278 7.87 5.44 0.94
CA LEU A 278 8.87 6.48 0.62
C LEU A 278 10.19 6.24 1.36
N ILE A 279 10.14 5.87 2.63
CA ILE A 279 11.32 5.54 3.44
C ILE A 279 12.01 4.29 2.90
N ALA A 280 11.24 3.25 2.59
CA ALA A 280 11.76 1.97 2.11
C ALA A 280 12.46 2.11 0.75
N HIS A 281 11.86 2.84 -0.20
CA HIS A 281 12.39 2.99 -1.55
C HIS A 281 13.44 4.11 -1.68
N ASN A 282 13.32 5.18 -0.89
CA ASN A 282 14.11 6.40 -1.07
C ASN A 282 14.66 6.94 0.27
N PRO A 283 15.55 6.18 0.96
CA PRO A 283 16.06 6.54 2.28
C PRO A 283 16.79 7.89 2.32
N THR A 284 17.38 8.32 1.20
CA THR A 284 18.04 9.64 1.08
C THR A 284 17.06 10.81 1.17
N LEU A 285 15.81 10.63 0.75
CA LEU A 285 14.75 11.63 0.81
C LEU A 285 13.97 11.60 2.13
N ALA A 286 13.99 10.44 2.80
CA ALA A 286 13.22 10.20 4.03
C ALA A 286 13.49 11.26 5.11
N HIS A 287 14.76 11.57 5.38
CA HIS A 287 15.15 12.52 6.41
C HIS A 287 14.64 13.95 6.15
N PRO A 288 15.01 14.63 5.04
CA PRO A 288 14.54 15.99 4.78
C PRO A 288 13.01 16.07 4.68
N LEU A 289 12.36 15.02 4.15
CA LEU A 289 10.90 14.97 4.07
C LEU A 289 10.26 14.89 5.46
N SER A 290 10.73 13.98 6.33
CA SER A 290 10.22 13.86 7.69
C SER A 290 10.42 15.13 8.50
N VAL A 291 11.59 15.77 8.42
CA VAL A 291 11.85 17.06 9.09
C VAL A 291 10.89 18.14 8.57
N ALA A 292 10.70 18.22 7.25
CA ALA A 292 9.79 19.19 6.66
C ALA A 292 8.33 18.95 7.06
N LEU A 293 7.88 17.70 7.18
CA LEU A 293 6.53 17.32 7.63
C LEU A 293 6.32 17.58 9.14
N LEU A 294 7.31 17.25 9.98
CA LEU A 294 7.26 17.48 11.42
C LEU A 294 7.33 18.96 11.79
N SER A 295 7.92 19.80 10.92
CA SER A 295 8.01 21.25 11.13
C SER A 295 6.73 21.99 10.75
N GLN A 296 5.71 21.31 10.20
CA GLN A 296 4.51 22.00 9.73
C GLN A 296 3.53 22.30 10.87
N PRO A 297 2.92 23.50 10.87
CA PRO A 297 1.82 23.77 11.78
C PRO A 297 0.60 22.90 11.41
N PRO A 298 -0.29 22.59 12.37
CA PRO A 298 -1.56 21.95 12.09
C PRO A 298 -2.34 22.72 11.02
N THR A 299 -2.85 22.01 10.02
CA THR A 299 -3.66 22.60 8.94
C THR A 299 -5.07 22.02 8.96
N LYS A 300 -6.02 22.62 8.22
CA LYS A 300 -7.37 22.05 8.08
C LYS A 300 -7.35 20.63 7.48
N ALA A 301 -6.38 20.34 6.62
CA ALA A 301 -6.22 19.02 5.99
C ALA A 301 -5.55 18.00 6.92
N ASN A 302 -4.73 18.46 7.88
CA ASN A 302 -4.10 17.64 8.89
C ASN A 302 -4.24 18.29 10.28
N PRO A 303 -5.39 18.08 10.96
CA PRO A 303 -5.68 18.73 12.24
C PRO A 303 -4.79 18.21 13.38
N HIS A 304 -4.27 16.98 13.25
CA HIS A 304 -3.35 16.38 14.22
C HIS A 304 -1.88 16.79 13.99
N GLY A 305 -1.59 17.49 12.88
CA GLY A 305 -0.29 18.07 12.60
C GLY A 305 0.83 17.02 12.60
N PRO A 306 1.95 17.28 13.30
CA PRO A 306 3.10 16.38 13.36
C PRO A 306 2.78 14.99 13.94
N ILE A 307 1.79 14.88 14.84
CA ILE A 307 1.47 13.64 15.58
C ILE A 307 1.17 12.48 14.64
N THR A 308 0.44 12.73 13.55
CA THR A 308 0.09 11.69 12.57
C THR A 308 1.33 11.07 11.93
N TYR A 309 2.40 11.84 11.74
CA TYR A 309 3.64 11.34 11.15
C TYR A 309 4.50 10.63 12.20
N LEU A 310 4.50 11.11 13.46
CA LEU A 310 5.19 10.44 14.58
C LEU A 310 4.65 9.03 14.81
N ASP A 311 3.32 8.85 14.75
CA ASP A 311 2.69 7.53 14.89
C ASP A 311 3.12 6.56 13.77
N VAL A 312 3.34 7.06 12.55
CA VAL A 312 3.85 6.25 11.44
C VAL A 312 5.30 5.87 11.67
N LEU A 313 6.14 6.82 12.10
CA LEU A 313 7.55 6.57 12.40
C LEU A 313 7.70 5.49 13.49
N ALA A 314 6.80 5.47 14.47
CA ALA A 314 6.79 4.47 15.54
C ALA A 314 6.44 3.05 15.04
N ARG A 315 5.73 2.92 13.91
CA ARG A 315 5.26 1.63 13.36
C ARG A 315 6.08 1.14 12.16
N LEU A 316 7.21 1.78 11.86
CA LEU A 316 8.06 1.36 10.76
C LEU A 316 8.63 -0.05 11.02
N PRO A 317 8.76 -0.89 9.99
CA PRO A 317 9.38 -2.20 10.14
C PRO A 317 10.87 -2.04 10.51
N PRO A 318 11.48 -3.02 11.20
CA PRO A 318 12.89 -3.02 11.60
C PRO A 318 13.84 -3.25 10.41
N SER A 319 13.83 -2.31 9.47
CA SER A 319 14.64 -2.30 8.26
C SER A 319 15.80 -1.32 8.37
N LEU A 320 16.88 -1.53 7.61
CA LEU A 320 18.03 -0.62 7.61
C LEU A 320 17.63 0.85 7.26
N PRO A 321 16.78 1.12 6.26
CA PRO A 321 16.23 2.46 6.02
C PRO A 321 15.54 3.09 7.23
N SER A 322 14.73 2.31 7.97
CA SER A 322 14.02 2.81 9.16
C SER A 322 15.00 3.21 10.26
N PHE A 323 16.00 2.38 10.52
CA PHE A 323 17.03 2.65 11.54
C PHE A 323 17.92 3.83 11.17
N ASP A 324 18.32 3.97 9.90
CA ASP A 324 19.10 5.14 9.43
C ASP A 324 18.28 6.43 9.58
N LEU A 325 17.01 6.42 9.18
CA LEU A 325 16.12 7.56 9.34
C LEU A 325 16.00 7.98 10.81
N LEU A 326 15.62 7.06 11.70
CA LEU A 326 15.43 7.37 13.12
C LEU A 326 16.74 7.80 13.77
N GLY A 327 17.86 7.16 13.43
CA GLY A 327 19.18 7.56 13.91
C GLY A 327 19.58 8.97 13.46
N ARG A 328 19.15 9.44 12.29
CA ARG A 328 19.35 10.83 11.85
C ARG A 328 18.40 11.79 12.55
N LEU A 329 17.11 11.45 12.65
CA LEU A 329 16.11 12.29 13.34
C LEU A 329 16.45 12.52 14.82
N LEU A 330 16.94 11.49 15.52
CA LEU A 330 17.39 11.60 16.92
C LEU A 330 18.63 12.49 17.13
N ARG A 331 19.27 12.92 16.04
CA ARG A 331 20.40 13.86 16.04
C ARG A 331 20.05 15.21 15.43
N ASP A 332 18.82 15.38 14.93
CA ASP A 332 18.41 16.59 14.24
C ASP A 332 17.99 17.68 15.24
N THR A 333 18.77 18.77 15.26
CA THR A 333 18.56 19.92 16.16
C THR A 333 17.64 20.99 15.57
N THR A 334 16.94 20.71 14.47
CA THR A 334 16.00 21.63 13.85
C THR A 334 14.90 21.98 14.85
N THR A 335 14.74 23.28 15.11
CA THR A 335 13.77 23.77 16.08
C THR A 335 12.37 23.75 15.50
N ILE A 336 11.44 23.14 16.21
CA ILE A 336 10.02 23.09 15.90
C ILE A 336 9.22 23.67 17.06
N MET A 337 8.06 24.23 16.77
CA MET A 337 7.15 24.70 17.82
C MET A 337 6.33 23.52 18.32
N ASP A 338 6.38 23.27 19.63
CA ASP A 338 5.49 22.32 20.27
C ASP A 338 4.07 22.89 20.30
N VAL A 339 3.14 22.17 19.69
CA VAL A 339 1.73 22.58 19.61
C VAL A 339 1.07 22.56 20.99
N ILE A 340 1.52 21.68 21.90
CA ILE A 340 0.91 21.48 23.21
C ILE A 340 1.39 22.56 24.19
N THR A 341 2.70 22.76 24.29
CA THR A 341 3.27 23.72 25.26
C THR A 341 3.45 25.13 24.69
N GLY A 342 3.41 25.31 23.36
CA GLY A 342 3.80 26.55 22.69
C GLY A 342 5.30 26.85 22.77
N GLY A 343 6.09 25.95 23.37
CA GLY A 343 7.54 26.08 23.51
C GLY A 343 8.30 25.76 22.22
N ARG A 344 9.60 26.08 22.21
CA ARG A 344 10.52 25.59 21.19
C ARG A 344 11.12 24.27 21.65
N THR A 345 11.00 23.25 20.82
CA THR A 345 11.66 21.94 21.01
C THR A 345 12.43 21.59 19.75
N THR A 346 13.19 20.49 19.76
CA THR A 346 13.90 20.01 18.56
C THR A 346 13.23 18.76 18.00
N VAL A 347 13.46 18.48 16.71
CA VAL A 347 13.02 17.21 16.09
C VAL A 347 13.57 16.02 16.87
N ALA A 348 14.84 16.05 17.28
CA ALA A 348 15.45 15.01 18.10
C ALA A 348 14.70 14.77 19.41
N ASP A 349 14.30 15.83 20.12
CA ASP A 349 13.64 15.69 21.42
C ASP A 349 12.22 15.13 21.28
N ILE A 350 11.44 15.58 20.29
CA ILE A 350 10.11 14.99 20.02
C ILE A 350 10.24 13.52 19.61
N VAL A 351 11.14 13.19 18.69
CA VAL A 351 11.32 11.80 18.22
C VAL A 351 11.81 10.91 19.37
N ARG A 352 12.68 11.41 20.25
CA ARG A 352 13.11 10.67 21.44
C ARG A 352 11.93 10.42 22.40
N ALA A 353 11.13 11.44 22.69
CA ALA A 353 10.02 11.35 23.65
C ALA A 353 8.85 10.49 23.14
N ASP A 354 8.44 10.68 21.89
CA ASP A 354 7.18 10.14 21.39
C ASP A 354 7.33 8.89 20.50
N VAL A 355 8.48 8.72 19.85
CA VAL A 355 8.68 7.69 18.81
C VAL A 355 9.59 6.57 19.27
N LEU A 356 10.73 6.87 19.89
CA LEU A 356 11.80 5.89 20.10
C LEU A 356 11.34 4.65 20.87
N GLY A 357 10.73 4.81 22.04
CA GLY A 357 10.29 3.68 22.85
C GLY A 357 9.26 2.81 22.12
N ARG A 358 8.25 3.45 21.51
CA ARG A 358 7.21 2.74 20.72
C ARG A 358 7.82 2.01 19.52
N PHE A 359 8.77 2.64 18.82
CA PHE A 359 9.46 2.02 17.69
C PHE A 359 10.26 0.77 18.08
N ILE A 360 10.96 0.80 19.21
CA ILE A 360 11.66 -0.39 19.72
C ILE A 360 10.67 -1.50 20.05
N HIS A 361 9.57 -1.17 20.74
CA HIS A 361 8.50 -2.11 21.06
C HIS A 361 7.90 -2.77 19.81
N GLU A 362 7.47 -1.96 18.83
CA GLU A 362 6.89 -2.44 17.57
C GLU A 362 7.90 -3.26 16.76
N SER A 363 9.19 -2.90 16.79
CA SER A 363 10.26 -3.68 16.17
C SER A 363 10.41 -5.07 16.80
N ILE A 364 10.31 -5.17 18.13
CA ILE A 364 10.35 -6.44 18.86
C ILE A 364 9.11 -7.29 18.52
N GLN A 365 7.91 -6.70 18.55
CA GLN A 365 6.69 -7.42 18.18
C GLN A 365 6.75 -7.95 16.73
N TRP A 366 7.26 -7.13 15.81
CA TRP A 366 7.44 -7.54 14.42
C TRP A 366 8.39 -8.74 14.30
N LEU A 367 9.51 -8.72 15.04
CA LEU A 367 10.48 -9.82 15.06
C LEU A 367 9.90 -11.09 15.67
N ASP A 368 9.12 -10.97 16.74
CA ASP A 368 8.44 -12.12 17.37
C ASP A 368 7.48 -12.79 16.39
N LYS A 369 6.71 -12.00 15.64
CA LYS A 369 5.85 -12.50 14.57
C LYS A 369 6.66 -13.15 13.45
N ALA A 370 7.76 -12.52 13.03
CA ALA A 370 8.62 -13.04 11.99
C ALA A 370 9.26 -14.40 12.38
N GLU A 371 9.67 -14.55 13.64
CA GLU A 371 10.17 -15.82 14.19
C GLU A 371 9.09 -16.90 14.24
N SER A 372 7.88 -16.54 14.68
CA SER A 372 6.75 -17.48 14.73
C SER A 372 6.38 -17.98 13.33
N GLU A 373 6.26 -17.08 12.36
CA GLU A 373 5.96 -17.42 10.96
C GLU A 373 7.05 -18.30 10.33
N GLY A 374 8.33 -18.06 10.67
CA GLY A 374 9.45 -18.90 10.25
C GLY A 374 9.41 -20.30 10.88
N ARG A 375 9.13 -20.39 12.19
CA ARG A 375 8.97 -21.65 12.92
C ARG A 375 7.79 -22.48 12.41
N GLU A 376 6.74 -21.80 11.93
CA GLU A 376 5.57 -22.42 11.33
C GLU A 376 5.78 -22.83 9.86
N GLY A 377 6.93 -22.49 9.27
CA GLY A 377 7.22 -22.77 7.87
C GLY A 377 6.35 -22.00 6.89
N LEU A 378 5.69 -20.92 7.34
CA LEU A 378 4.90 -20.04 6.48
C LEU A 378 5.81 -19.23 5.55
N ILE A 379 7.03 -18.95 6.01
CA ILE A 379 8.03 -18.11 5.33
C ILE A 379 9.42 -18.73 5.57
N SER A 380 10.24 -18.83 4.52
CA SER A 380 11.60 -19.41 4.55
C SER A 380 12.71 -18.34 4.47
N ASP A 381 12.44 -17.10 4.86
CA ASP A 381 13.34 -15.95 4.70
C ASP A 381 14.06 -15.57 6.01
N ASP A 382 15.27 -15.05 5.89
CA ASP A 382 16.19 -14.62 6.97
C ASP A 382 15.78 -13.28 7.61
N ARG A 383 14.56 -12.80 7.35
CA ARG A 383 14.10 -11.47 7.78
C ARG A 383 14.12 -11.30 9.31
N PHE A 384 13.94 -12.39 10.05
CA PHE A 384 14.07 -12.40 11.51
C PHE A 384 15.53 -12.16 11.93
N GLU A 385 16.47 -12.95 11.41
CA GLU A 385 17.89 -12.85 11.77
C GLU A 385 18.48 -11.50 11.37
N LYS A 386 18.19 -11.04 10.14
CA LYS A 386 18.62 -9.72 9.64
C LYS A 386 18.01 -8.58 10.46
N GLY A 387 16.72 -8.66 10.78
CA GLY A 387 16.04 -7.66 11.58
C GLY A 387 16.57 -7.59 13.01
N LEU A 388 16.83 -8.73 13.64
CA LEU A 388 17.44 -8.82 14.96
C LEU A 388 18.86 -8.22 14.98
N GLN A 389 19.68 -8.57 13.99
CA GLN A 389 21.03 -8.02 13.85
C GLN A 389 20.99 -6.49 13.70
N ASN A 390 20.11 -5.97 12.84
CA ASN A 390 19.96 -4.54 12.62
C ASN A 390 19.45 -3.81 13.87
N LEU A 391 18.47 -4.38 14.58
CA LEU A 391 17.95 -3.81 15.83
C LEU A 391 19.03 -3.75 16.91
N CYS A 392 19.81 -4.81 17.09
CA CYS A 392 20.91 -4.84 18.06
C CYS A 392 22.01 -3.81 17.72
N ARG A 393 22.34 -3.64 16.44
CA ARG A 393 23.31 -2.62 15.98
C ARG A 393 22.79 -1.20 16.17
N PHE A 394 21.51 -0.97 15.86
CA PHE A 394 20.85 0.30 16.06
C PHE A 394 20.85 0.69 17.54
N TYR A 395 20.39 -0.20 18.43
CA TYR A 395 20.32 0.07 19.85
C TYR A 395 21.72 0.31 20.47
N ASN A 396 22.73 -0.47 20.08
CA ASN A 396 24.13 -0.19 20.45
C ASN A 396 24.59 1.19 20.02
N SER A 397 24.14 1.67 18.86
CA SER A 397 24.46 3.02 18.38
C SER A 397 23.78 4.09 19.23
N LEU A 398 22.55 3.85 19.71
CA LEU A 398 21.86 4.76 20.63
C LEU A 398 22.59 4.90 21.97
N ILE A 399 23.09 3.80 22.52
CA ILE A 399 23.92 3.80 23.73
C ILE A 399 25.18 4.64 23.50
N LYS A 400 25.91 4.39 22.39
CA LYS A 400 27.15 5.12 22.05
C LYS A 400 26.93 6.61 21.84
N LEU A 401 25.75 7.00 21.34
CA LEU A 401 25.37 8.39 21.14
C LEU A 401 24.83 9.06 22.41
N GLY A 402 24.72 8.33 23.53
CA GLY A 402 24.14 8.84 24.77
C GLY A 402 22.64 9.16 24.66
N VAL A 403 21.96 8.59 23.66
CA VAL A 403 20.50 8.75 23.47
C VAL A 403 19.73 7.85 24.42
N VAL A 404 20.28 6.67 24.72
CA VAL A 404 19.73 5.69 25.66
C VAL A 404 20.76 5.49 26.76
N ASP A 405 20.31 5.58 28.01
CA ASP A 405 21.13 5.25 29.17
C ASP A 405 21.00 3.75 29.50
N PRO A 406 22.08 2.96 29.35
CA PRO A 406 22.04 1.53 29.68
C PRO A 406 21.86 1.24 31.18
N SER A 407 22.10 2.22 32.06
CA SER A 407 21.86 2.10 33.51
C SER A 407 20.40 2.37 33.89
N SER A 408 19.65 3.05 33.03
CA SER A 408 18.23 3.35 33.22
C SER A 408 17.38 2.12 32.91
N ASP A 409 16.73 1.56 33.93
CA ASP A 409 15.78 0.46 33.75
C ASP A 409 14.61 0.85 32.83
N ALA A 410 14.14 2.09 32.92
CA ALA A 410 13.04 2.57 32.10
C ALA A 410 13.36 2.49 30.60
N ASP A 411 14.62 2.78 30.22
CA ASP A 411 15.02 2.85 28.82
C ASP A 411 15.50 1.50 28.26
N SER A 412 16.02 0.62 29.14
CA SER A 412 16.77 -0.58 28.72
C SER A 412 16.14 -1.92 29.08
N THR A 413 15.10 -1.97 29.93
CA THR A 413 14.50 -3.24 30.37
C THR A 413 13.95 -4.08 29.22
N GLU A 414 13.22 -3.47 28.29
CA GLU A 414 12.62 -4.20 27.17
C GLU A 414 13.69 -4.81 26.26
N MET A 415 14.72 -4.03 25.91
CA MET A 415 15.82 -4.51 25.07
C MET A 415 16.69 -5.55 25.80
N ALA A 416 16.91 -5.41 27.10
CA ALA A 416 17.62 -6.41 27.90
C ALA A 416 16.89 -7.76 27.90
N HIS A 417 15.57 -7.76 28.08
CA HIS A 417 14.76 -8.97 28.02
C HIS A 417 14.79 -9.60 26.60
N PHE A 418 14.61 -8.78 25.57
CA PHE A 418 14.65 -9.23 24.17
C PHE A 418 15.99 -9.88 23.80
N THR A 419 17.10 -9.25 24.18
CA THR A 419 18.46 -9.74 23.87
C THR A 419 18.82 -10.99 24.66
N LEU A 420 18.38 -11.10 25.92
CA LEU A 420 18.53 -12.32 26.71
C LEU A 420 17.79 -13.51 26.09
N ARG A 421 16.52 -13.30 25.70
CA ARG A 421 15.68 -14.32 25.05
C ARG A 421 16.30 -14.83 23.74
N ASN A 422 17.00 -13.94 23.03
CA ASN A 422 17.64 -14.22 21.76
C ASN A 422 19.17 -14.38 21.85
N SER A 423 19.71 -14.71 23.02
CA SER A 423 21.15 -14.83 23.28
C SER A 423 21.90 -15.89 22.46
N ARG A 424 21.18 -16.75 21.72
CA ARG A 424 21.76 -17.65 20.72
C ARG A 424 22.40 -16.91 19.53
N PHE A 425 21.98 -15.66 19.27
CA PHE A 425 22.58 -14.81 18.25
C PHE A 425 23.71 -13.97 18.83
N GLU A 426 24.82 -13.86 18.10
CA GLU A 426 26.04 -13.19 18.57
C GLU A 426 25.79 -11.72 18.94
N GLU A 427 25.07 -10.98 18.10
CA GLU A 427 24.78 -9.56 18.32
C GLU A 427 23.87 -9.32 19.52
N ALA A 428 22.89 -10.20 19.74
CA ALA A 428 22.00 -10.12 20.90
C ALA A 428 22.78 -10.42 22.19
N ASN A 429 23.64 -11.44 22.19
CA ASN A 429 24.49 -11.76 23.33
C ASN A 429 25.48 -10.62 23.65
N ALA A 430 26.10 -10.02 22.63
CA ALA A 430 27.00 -8.89 22.79
C ALA A 430 26.29 -7.66 23.37
N LEU A 431 25.10 -7.33 22.86
CA LEU A 431 24.30 -6.22 23.40
C LEU A 431 23.82 -6.50 24.83
N TYR A 432 23.36 -7.73 25.13
CA TYR A 432 22.94 -8.10 26.48
C TYR A 432 24.07 -7.92 27.49
N ARG A 433 25.30 -8.34 27.15
CA ARG A 433 26.47 -8.12 28.00
C ARG A 433 26.75 -6.64 28.22
N ALA A 434 26.64 -5.81 27.19
CA ALA A 434 26.82 -4.36 27.31
C ALA A 434 25.78 -3.74 28.26
N LEU A 435 24.53 -4.21 28.22
CA LEU A 435 23.47 -3.76 29.12
C LEU A 435 23.66 -4.28 30.55
N ALA A 436 24.08 -5.53 30.72
CA ALA A 436 24.28 -6.16 32.03
C ALA A 436 25.51 -5.59 32.76
N LEU A 437 26.61 -5.32 32.04
CA LEU A 437 27.87 -4.78 32.61
C LEU A 437 27.74 -3.36 33.18
N VAL A 438 26.71 -2.61 32.78
CA VAL A 438 26.46 -1.27 33.33
C VAL A 438 25.62 -1.33 34.60
N ARG A 439 24.86 -2.41 34.80
CA ARG A 439 23.92 -2.57 35.91
C ARG A 439 24.54 -3.25 37.14
N PHE A 440 25.59 -4.04 36.96
CA PHE A 440 26.32 -4.78 38.00
C PHE A 440 27.80 -4.45 37.95
#